data_AF-A0A956EM90-F1
#
_entry.id   AF-A0A956EM90-F1
#
_cell.length_a   1.000
_cell.length_b   1.000
_cell.length_c   1.000
_cell.angle_alpha   90.00
_cell.angle_beta   90.00
_cell.angle_gamma   90.00
#
_symmetry.space_group_name_H-M   'P 1'
#
loop_
_entity.id
_entity.type
_entity.pdbx_description
1 polymer ?
#
loop_
_entity_poly.entity_id
_entity_poly.type
_entity_poly.pdbx_seq_one_letter_code
_entity_poly.pdbx_strand_id
1 'polypeptide(L)'
;MRLSPLSAAIIIAAVVGIRIGVLPSLGVETYFQRGLEACSGLGLLLAALSFERGDPPLRPWALLAGALLLVPLARAALASEVVLADAKLGHLLLILSNFLSIAALLAFRRVLLSTGLTPEWTPGARKGALAIGGLLVAACLALMGFTLSETDLAHLSPPALIALGVTIISIIADTIMCGIGILLVRLVAPMMGGSVALPYVLVALGGGVFLLVDLFSVLQQVTTQDQFDAPIPIALATIGWAAFTLAGLSQRGIVRGG
;
A
#
# COMPACT_ATOMS: atom_id res chain seq x y z
N MET A 1 23.04 0.64 -6.73
CA MET A 1 22.55 0.38 -8.11
C MET A 1 21.21 1.09 -8.25
N ARG A 2 21.05 1.94 -9.27
CA ARG A 2 19.76 2.59 -9.54
C ARG A 2 18.84 1.60 -10.26
N LEU A 3 17.63 1.41 -9.74
CA LEU A 3 16.66 0.52 -10.34
C LEU A 3 15.97 1.25 -11.51
N SER A 4 15.91 0.63 -12.69
CA SER A 4 15.16 1.17 -13.82
C SER A 4 13.68 0.76 -13.74
N PRO A 5 12.75 1.51 -14.35
CA PRO A 5 11.33 1.11 -14.43
C PRO A 5 11.14 -0.27 -15.08
N LEU A 6 11.91 -0.58 -16.13
CA LEU A 6 11.88 -1.87 -16.80
C LEU A 6 12.35 -2.99 -15.88
N SER A 7 13.46 -2.78 -15.15
CA SER A 7 13.95 -3.75 -14.16
C SER A 7 12.92 -3.99 -13.06
N ALA A 8 12.26 -2.95 -12.57
CA ALA A 8 11.21 -3.08 -11.57
C ALA A 8 10.03 -3.90 -12.11
N ALA A 9 9.56 -3.62 -13.33
CA ALA A 9 8.49 -4.35 -13.99
C ALA A 9 8.84 -5.84 -14.19
N ILE A 10 10.06 -6.15 -14.64
CA ILE A 10 10.54 -7.52 -14.82
C ILE A 10 10.58 -8.25 -13.48
N ILE A 11 11.09 -7.63 -12.41
CA ILE A 11 11.14 -8.25 -11.08
C ILE A 11 9.72 -8.52 -10.57
N ILE A 12 8.80 -7.56 -10.67
CA ILE A 12 7.40 -7.75 -10.27
C ILE A 12 6.77 -8.89 -11.08
N ALA A 13 6.92 -8.90 -12.40
CA ALA A 13 6.38 -9.95 -13.26
C ALA A 13 6.96 -11.33 -12.91
N ALA A 14 8.26 -11.42 -12.61
CA ALA A 14 8.90 -12.66 -12.18
C ALA A 14 8.37 -13.14 -10.82
N VAL A 15 8.24 -12.25 -9.83
CA VAL A 15 7.70 -12.56 -8.50
C VAL A 15 6.25 -13.06 -8.60
N VAL A 16 5.43 -12.41 -9.42
CA VAL A 16 4.05 -12.81 -9.69
C VAL A 16 3.99 -14.16 -10.43
N GLY A 17 4.82 -14.33 -11.46
CA GLY A 17 4.91 -15.59 -12.22
C GLY A 17 5.31 -16.77 -11.34
N ILE A 18 6.28 -16.58 -10.44
CA ILE A 18 6.65 -17.58 -9.43
C ILE A 18 5.46 -17.88 -8.52
N ARG A 19 4.81 -16.84 -7.99
CA ARG A 19 3.69 -16.97 -7.04
C ARG A 19 2.52 -17.78 -7.59
N ILE A 20 2.18 -17.57 -8.86
CA ILE A 20 0.99 -18.16 -9.48
C ILE A 20 1.32 -19.46 -10.22
N GLY A 21 2.49 -19.55 -10.85
CA GLY A 21 2.85 -20.67 -11.70
C GLY A 21 3.62 -21.79 -10.99
N VAL A 22 4.53 -21.43 -10.07
CA VAL A 22 5.46 -22.40 -9.46
C VAL A 22 5.01 -22.79 -8.07
N LEU A 23 4.71 -21.83 -7.21
CA LEU A 23 4.46 -22.11 -5.79
C LEU A 23 3.25 -23.02 -5.51
N PRO A 24 2.14 -22.99 -6.28
CA PRO A 24 1.02 -23.90 -6.05
C PRO A 24 1.39 -25.38 -6.17
N SER A 25 2.34 -25.71 -7.04
CA SER A 25 2.85 -27.09 -7.17
C SER A 25 3.72 -27.53 -5.98
N LEU A 26 4.18 -26.57 -5.17
CA LEU A 26 5.09 -26.80 -4.05
C LEU A 26 4.40 -26.72 -2.68
N GLY A 27 3.17 -26.19 -2.60
CA GLY A 27 2.41 -26.09 -1.33
C GLY A 27 3.01 -25.09 -0.32
N VAL A 28 3.75 -24.08 -0.77
CA VAL A 28 4.47 -23.09 0.08
C VAL A 28 4.01 -21.64 -0.13
N GLU A 29 2.85 -21.46 -0.78
CA GLU A 29 2.25 -20.18 -1.16
C GLU A 29 2.15 -19.19 -0.01
N THR A 30 1.64 -19.66 1.14
CA THR A 30 1.44 -18.83 2.33
C THR A 30 2.77 -18.32 2.87
N TYR A 31 3.78 -19.19 2.97
CA TYR A 31 5.10 -18.79 3.49
C TYR A 31 5.78 -17.75 2.61
N PHE A 32 5.69 -17.93 1.29
CA PHE A 32 6.21 -16.95 0.34
C PHE A 32 5.52 -15.60 0.47
N GLN A 33 4.18 -15.60 0.58
CA GLN A 33 3.40 -14.38 0.77
C GLN A 33 3.82 -13.64 2.04
N ARG A 34 3.98 -14.35 3.17
CA ARG A 34 4.47 -13.75 4.43
C ARG A 34 5.89 -13.21 4.32
N GLY A 35 6.77 -13.94 3.61
CA GLY A 35 8.11 -13.47 3.30
C GLY A 35 8.08 -12.16 2.50
N LEU A 36 7.22 -12.06 1.49
CA LEU A 36 7.07 -10.88 0.65
C LEU A 36 6.49 -9.68 1.43
N GLU A 37 5.50 -9.93 2.31
CA GLU A 37 4.99 -8.92 3.26
C GLU A 37 6.10 -8.34 4.13
N ALA A 38 6.94 -9.19 4.74
CA ALA A 38 8.08 -8.75 5.54
C ALA A 38 9.12 -7.99 4.69
N CYS A 39 9.42 -8.47 3.49
CA CYS A 39 10.32 -7.79 2.54
C CYS A 39 9.86 -6.37 2.20
N SER A 40 8.55 -6.12 2.11
CA SER A 40 8.02 -4.78 1.83
C SER A 40 8.37 -3.78 2.93
N GLY A 41 8.12 -4.13 4.19
CA GLY A 41 8.46 -3.31 5.35
C GLY A 41 9.97 -3.12 5.50
N LEU A 42 10.75 -4.18 5.31
CA LEU A 42 12.21 -4.13 5.36
C LEU A 42 12.80 -3.26 4.23
N GLY A 43 12.29 -3.38 3.00
CA GLY A 43 12.73 -2.57 1.86
C GLY A 43 12.54 -1.08 2.13
N LEU A 44 11.38 -0.69 2.67
CA LEU A 44 11.08 0.68 3.06
C LEU A 44 11.93 1.15 4.26
N LEU A 45 12.16 0.28 5.24
CA LEU A 45 13.05 0.58 6.37
C LEU A 45 14.48 0.86 5.88
N LEU A 46 14.97 0.07 4.93
CA LEU A 46 16.28 0.29 4.32
C LEU A 46 16.38 1.63 3.56
N ALA A 47 15.26 2.15 3.05
CA ALA A 47 15.18 3.50 2.50
C ALA A 47 15.23 4.55 3.62
N ALA A 48 14.42 4.41 4.67
CA ALA A 48 14.41 5.33 5.80
C ALA A 48 15.80 5.45 6.46
N LEU A 49 16.48 4.31 6.65
CA LEU A 49 17.84 4.24 7.21
C LEU A 49 18.94 4.74 6.26
N SER A 50 18.60 5.09 5.02
CA SER A 50 19.57 5.69 4.10
C SER A 50 19.72 7.21 4.27
N PHE A 51 18.78 7.84 4.96
CA PHE A 51 18.78 9.28 5.25
C PHE A 51 19.49 9.62 6.56
N GLU A 52 20.04 10.82 6.67
CA GLU A 52 20.67 11.35 7.87
C GLU A 52 19.63 11.83 8.90
N ARG A 53 20.05 11.96 10.16
CA ARG A 53 19.21 12.51 11.23
C ARG A 53 18.93 13.99 10.95
N GLY A 54 17.71 14.29 10.54
CA GLY A 54 17.26 15.66 10.23
C GLY A 54 16.75 15.80 8.80
N ASP A 55 17.07 14.85 7.92
CA ASP A 55 16.59 14.83 6.55
C ASP A 55 15.06 14.81 6.51
N PRO A 56 14.41 15.80 5.87
CA PRO A 56 12.96 15.85 5.79
C PRO A 56 12.32 14.56 5.25
N PRO A 57 12.88 13.85 4.24
CA PRO A 57 12.32 12.59 3.76
C PRO A 57 12.40 11.41 4.72
N LEU A 58 13.23 11.44 5.77
CA LEU A 58 13.41 10.30 6.69
C LEU A 58 12.08 9.89 7.34
N ARG A 59 11.35 10.88 7.89
CA ARG A 59 10.11 10.66 8.64
C ARG A 59 9.02 9.97 7.81
N PRO A 60 8.65 10.44 6.61
CA PRO A 60 7.61 9.76 5.84
C PRO A 60 8.01 8.34 5.41
N TRP A 61 9.28 8.08 5.06
CA TRP A 61 9.74 6.70 4.78
C TRP A 61 9.68 5.80 6.02
N ALA A 62 10.06 6.31 7.20
CA ALA A 62 9.99 5.57 8.45
C ALA A 62 8.54 5.23 8.86
N LEU A 63 7.61 6.19 8.70
CA LEU A 63 6.19 5.96 8.93
C LEU A 63 5.63 4.88 8.01
N LEU A 64 5.97 4.92 6.70
CA LEU A 64 5.52 3.93 5.75
C LEU A 64 6.12 2.54 6.01
N ALA A 65 7.40 2.48 6.39
CA ALA A 65 8.04 1.23 6.81
C ALA A 65 7.36 0.65 8.06
N GLY A 66 7.07 1.49 9.05
CA GLY A 66 6.33 1.11 10.25
C GLY A 66 4.95 0.55 9.90
N ALA A 67 4.20 1.22 9.02
CA ALA A 67 2.91 0.74 8.54
C ALA A 67 3.01 -0.68 7.95
N LEU A 68 3.90 -0.91 6.98
CA LEU A 68 4.00 -2.23 6.34
C LEU A 68 4.59 -3.31 7.24
N LEU A 69 5.43 -2.97 8.22
CA LEU A 69 5.92 -3.93 9.23
C LEU A 69 4.82 -4.35 10.22
N LEU A 70 3.80 -3.53 10.45
CA LEU A 70 2.67 -3.92 11.27
C LEU A 70 1.80 -5.00 10.62
N VAL A 71 1.79 -5.11 9.29
CA VAL A 71 0.94 -6.10 8.58
C VAL A 71 1.35 -7.56 8.89
N PRO A 72 2.61 -8.01 8.73
CA PRO A 72 2.99 -9.36 9.10
C PRO A 72 2.81 -9.63 10.61
N LEU A 73 3.00 -8.62 11.47
CA LEU A 73 2.71 -8.72 12.90
C LEU A 73 1.21 -8.91 13.17
N ALA A 74 0.36 -8.17 12.46
CA ALA A 74 -1.09 -8.31 12.53
C ALA A 74 -1.53 -9.70 12.09
N ARG A 75 -0.94 -10.23 11.01
CA ARG A 75 -1.22 -11.58 10.50
C ARG A 75 -0.81 -12.65 11.51
N ALA A 76 0.36 -12.52 12.13
CA ALA A 76 0.79 -13.41 13.20
C ALA A 76 -0.15 -13.36 14.42
N ALA A 77 -0.59 -12.16 14.82
CA ALA A 77 -1.55 -11.97 15.91
C ALA A 77 -2.94 -12.55 15.59
N LEU A 78 -3.42 -12.42 14.35
CA LEU A 78 -4.67 -13.05 13.90
C LEU A 78 -4.57 -14.58 13.90
N ALA A 79 -3.45 -15.14 13.42
CA ALA A 79 -3.23 -16.58 13.39
C ALA A 79 -3.13 -17.19 14.80
N SER A 80 -2.62 -16.43 15.76
CA SER A 80 -2.50 -16.84 17.17
C SER A 80 -3.75 -16.48 18.00
N GLU A 81 -4.81 -15.97 17.36
CA GLU A 81 -6.06 -15.55 17.99
C GLU A 81 -5.89 -14.59 19.18
N VAL A 82 -4.86 -13.75 19.17
CA VAL A 82 -4.56 -12.85 20.29
C VAL A 82 -5.64 -11.77 20.41
N VAL A 83 -6.24 -11.65 21.59
CA VAL A 83 -7.29 -10.67 21.91
C VAL A 83 -6.75 -9.62 22.88
N LEU A 84 -7.09 -8.36 22.64
CA LEU A 84 -6.82 -7.22 23.51
C LEU A 84 -8.11 -6.39 23.67
N ALA A 85 -8.61 -6.24 24.89
CA ALA A 85 -9.84 -5.48 25.19
C ALA A 85 -11.03 -5.89 24.28
N ASP A 86 -11.33 -7.19 24.23
CA ASP A 86 -12.40 -7.80 23.42
C ASP A 86 -12.28 -7.65 21.89
N ALA A 87 -11.20 -7.03 21.39
CA ALA A 87 -10.89 -6.94 19.97
C ALA A 87 -9.70 -7.85 19.62
N LYS A 88 -9.73 -8.49 18.44
CA LYS A 88 -8.56 -9.20 17.91
C LYS A 88 -7.42 -8.21 17.71
N LEU A 89 -6.28 -8.41 18.38
CA LEU A 89 -5.12 -7.52 18.31
C LEU A 89 -4.69 -7.26 16.86
N GLY A 90 -4.78 -8.28 16.00
CA GLY A 90 -4.48 -8.14 14.59
C GLY A 90 -5.35 -7.10 13.86
N HIS A 91 -6.64 -6.97 14.20
CA HIS A 91 -7.49 -5.90 13.63
C HIS A 91 -7.00 -4.51 14.04
N LEU A 92 -6.62 -4.33 15.31
CA LEU A 92 -6.09 -3.05 15.80
C LEU A 92 -4.77 -2.68 15.11
N LEU A 93 -3.90 -3.67 14.88
CA LEU A 93 -2.63 -3.47 14.17
C LEU A 93 -2.85 -3.11 12.70
N LEU A 94 -3.83 -3.70 12.02
CA LEU A 94 -4.21 -3.33 10.64
C LEU A 94 -4.78 -1.91 10.57
N ILE A 95 -5.64 -1.53 11.52
CA ILE A 95 -6.15 -0.15 11.62
C ILE A 95 -4.99 0.84 11.80
N LEU A 96 -4.08 0.55 12.73
CA LEU A 96 -2.91 1.39 12.97
C LEU A 96 -2.00 1.48 11.73
N SER A 97 -1.76 0.36 11.05
CA SER A 97 -1.02 0.32 9.79
C SER A 97 -1.60 1.30 8.76
N ASN A 98 -2.91 1.25 8.56
CA ASN A 98 -3.61 2.13 7.62
C ASN A 98 -3.47 3.62 7.98
N PHE A 99 -3.62 3.97 9.27
CA PHE A 99 -3.38 5.35 9.72
C PHE A 99 -1.94 5.81 9.53
N LEU A 100 -0.95 4.94 9.77
CA LEU A 100 0.46 5.25 9.54
C LEU A 100 0.77 5.44 8.04
N SER A 101 0.18 4.63 7.15
CA SER A 101 0.28 4.79 5.70
C SER A 101 -0.26 6.15 5.24
N ILE A 102 -1.44 6.54 5.73
CA ILE A 102 -2.01 7.87 5.44
C ILE A 102 -1.09 8.98 5.96
N ALA A 103 -0.62 8.86 7.20
CA ALA A 103 0.27 9.85 7.81
C ALA A 103 1.59 10.00 7.04
N ALA A 104 2.16 8.89 6.56
CA ALA A 104 3.37 8.87 5.74
C ALA A 104 3.19 9.68 4.45
N LEU A 105 2.08 9.50 3.74
CA LEU A 105 1.82 10.19 2.48
C LEU A 105 1.53 11.68 2.65
N LEU A 106 0.81 12.04 3.70
CA LEU A 106 0.63 13.44 4.06
C LEU A 106 1.98 14.09 4.42
N ALA A 107 2.87 13.36 5.09
CA ALA A 107 4.22 13.81 5.38
C ALA A 107 5.07 13.93 4.11
N PHE A 108 5.02 12.97 3.17
CA PHE A 108 5.69 13.08 1.86
C PHE A 108 5.24 14.34 1.11
N ARG A 109 3.93 14.56 1.05
CA ARG A 109 3.36 15.74 0.40
C ARG A 109 3.87 17.03 1.04
N ARG A 110 3.88 17.11 2.38
CA ARG A 110 4.40 18.28 3.10
C ARG A 110 5.88 18.53 2.79
N VAL A 111 6.70 17.49 2.84
CA VAL A 111 8.13 17.57 2.52
C VAL A 111 8.32 18.11 1.11
N LEU A 112 7.69 17.50 0.10
CA LEU A 112 7.85 17.89 -1.30
C LEU A 112 7.34 19.31 -1.59
N LEU A 113 6.26 19.75 -0.95
CA LEU A 113 5.77 21.13 -1.09
C LEU A 113 6.68 22.15 -0.40
N SER A 114 7.36 21.75 0.69
CA SER A 114 8.23 22.65 1.45
C SER A 114 9.59 22.89 0.79
N THR A 115 10.03 22.03 -0.13
CA THR A 115 11.35 22.17 -0.77
C THR A 115 11.40 23.27 -1.83
N GLY A 116 10.25 23.77 -2.30
CA GLY A 116 10.18 24.75 -3.41
C GLY A 116 10.68 24.19 -4.76
N LEU A 117 11.08 22.91 -4.79
CA LEU A 117 11.64 22.22 -5.96
C LEU A 117 10.58 21.65 -6.89
N THR A 118 9.30 21.74 -6.53
CA THR A 118 8.17 21.30 -7.36
C THR A 118 7.90 22.37 -8.41
N PRO A 119 8.37 22.21 -9.67
CA PRO A 119 8.16 23.20 -10.71
C PRO A 119 6.67 23.20 -11.05
N GLU A 120 6.07 24.39 -11.08
CA GLU A 120 4.75 24.65 -11.65
C GLU A 120 3.63 23.67 -11.25
N TRP A 121 3.19 23.78 -9.99
CA TRP A 121 1.84 23.35 -9.64
C TRP A 121 0.81 24.30 -10.24
N THR A 122 0.67 24.23 -11.57
CA THR A 122 -0.32 25.05 -12.28
C THR A 122 -1.71 24.75 -11.71
N PRO A 123 -2.61 25.75 -11.65
CA PRO A 123 -3.98 25.53 -11.23
C PRO A 123 -4.67 24.37 -11.97
N GLY A 124 -4.31 24.14 -13.24
CA GLY A 124 -4.78 23.02 -14.05
C GLY A 124 -4.28 21.66 -13.55
N ALA A 125 -2.99 21.52 -13.24
CA ALA A 125 -2.43 20.28 -12.69
C ALA A 125 -3.05 19.93 -11.32
N ARG A 126 -3.28 20.94 -10.47
CA ARG A 126 -3.96 20.78 -9.18
C ARG A 126 -5.41 20.33 -9.35
N LYS A 127 -6.17 20.96 -10.27
CA LYS A 127 -7.55 20.56 -10.59
C LYS A 127 -7.61 19.13 -11.11
N GLY A 128 -6.71 18.75 -12.02
CA GLY A 128 -6.66 17.39 -12.56
C GLY A 128 -6.35 16.33 -11.51
N ALA A 129 -5.40 16.60 -10.61
CA ALA A 129 -5.09 15.68 -9.51
C ALA A 129 -6.23 15.57 -8.49
N LEU A 130 -6.89 16.68 -8.15
CA LEU A 130 -8.08 16.69 -7.30
C LEU A 130 -9.27 15.99 -7.96
N ALA A 131 -9.45 16.12 -9.28
CA ALA A 131 -10.52 15.45 -10.01
C ALA A 131 -10.32 13.93 -10.03
N ILE A 132 -9.10 13.45 -10.31
CA ILE A 132 -8.79 12.01 -10.27
C ILE A 132 -8.95 11.46 -8.85
N GLY A 133 -8.38 12.15 -7.85
CA GLY A 133 -8.54 11.75 -6.44
C GLY A 133 -9.99 11.77 -5.99
N GLY A 134 -10.76 12.79 -6.38
CA GLY A 134 -12.19 12.90 -6.10
C GLY A 134 -13.01 11.80 -6.77
N LEU A 135 -12.69 11.44 -8.02
CA LEU A 135 -13.34 10.34 -8.74
C LEU A 135 -13.05 8.99 -8.08
N LEU A 136 -11.79 8.74 -7.67
CA LEU A 136 -11.42 7.53 -6.94
C LEU A 136 -12.17 7.43 -5.60
N VAL A 137 -12.20 8.52 -4.83
CA VAL A 137 -12.97 8.58 -3.58
C VAL A 137 -14.46 8.36 -3.82
N ALA A 138 -15.05 8.98 -4.83
CA ALA A 138 -16.46 8.80 -5.17
C ALA A 138 -16.79 7.36 -5.59
N ALA A 139 -15.95 6.74 -6.42
CA ALA A 139 -16.11 5.36 -6.83
C ALA A 139 -16.02 4.39 -5.64
N CYS A 140 -15.08 4.62 -4.72
CA CYS A 140 -14.94 3.79 -3.52
C CYS A 140 -16.12 3.98 -2.56
N LEU A 141 -16.60 5.21 -2.37
CA LEU A 141 -17.80 5.48 -1.58
C LEU A 141 -19.05 4.83 -2.18
N ALA A 142 -19.21 4.85 -3.51
CA ALA A 142 -20.31 4.19 -4.19
C ALA A 142 -20.27 2.66 -4.02
N LEU A 143 -19.10 2.05 -4.18
CA LEU A 143 -18.92 0.60 -3.98
C LEU A 143 -19.13 0.19 -2.52
N MET A 144 -18.62 0.97 -1.56
CA MET A 144 -18.92 0.76 -0.15
C MET A 144 -20.41 0.89 0.14
N GLY A 145 -21.07 1.92 -0.43
CA GLY A 145 -22.52 2.12 -0.29
C GLY A 145 -23.32 0.92 -0.81
N PHE A 146 -22.97 0.41 -1.98
CA PHE A 146 -23.55 -0.81 -2.56
C PHE A 146 -23.35 -2.04 -1.66
N THR A 147 -22.14 -2.20 -1.12
CA THR A 147 -21.82 -3.32 -0.23
C THR A 147 -22.62 -3.25 1.06
N LEU A 148 -22.72 -2.06 1.65
CA LEU A 148 -23.51 -1.83 2.86
C LEU A 148 -25.00 -2.01 2.61
N SER A 149 -25.51 -1.73 1.40
CA SER A 149 -26.92 -1.98 1.08
C SER A 149 -27.26 -3.46 0.89
N GLU A 150 -26.31 -4.27 0.42
CA GLU A 150 -26.46 -5.72 0.28
C GLU A 150 -26.17 -6.48 1.60
N THR A 151 -25.53 -5.81 2.56
CA THR A 151 -25.22 -6.41 3.86
C THR A 151 -26.38 -6.21 4.82
N ASP A 152 -26.92 -7.31 5.36
CA ASP A 152 -27.93 -7.25 6.41
C ASP A 152 -27.30 -6.86 7.76
N LEU A 153 -27.10 -5.55 7.94
CA LEU A 153 -26.42 -4.96 9.10
C LEU A 153 -27.11 -5.32 10.43
N ALA A 154 -28.42 -5.61 10.41
CA ALA A 154 -29.19 -5.91 11.61
C ALA A 154 -28.85 -7.28 12.21
N HIS A 155 -28.29 -8.18 11.42
CA HIS A 155 -27.97 -9.55 11.82
C HIS A 155 -26.47 -9.82 11.97
N LEU A 156 -25.63 -8.80 11.84
CA LEU A 156 -24.19 -8.94 12.02
C LEU A 156 -23.83 -9.12 13.50
N SER A 157 -23.03 -10.15 13.78
CA SER A 157 -22.42 -10.32 15.10
C SER A 157 -21.43 -9.17 15.39
N PRO A 158 -21.17 -8.81 16.66
CA PRO A 158 -20.20 -7.77 16.99
C PRO A 158 -18.80 -7.97 16.36
N PRO A 159 -18.23 -9.19 16.28
CA PRO A 159 -16.97 -9.42 15.57
C PRO A 159 -17.05 -9.13 14.06
N ALA A 160 -18.18 -9.40 13.42
CA ALA A 160 -18.40 -9.12 12.01
C ALA A 160 -18.48 -7.61 11.74
N LEU A 161 -19.07 -6.83 12.64
CA LEU A 161 -19.07 -5.35 12.57
C LEU A 161 -17.67 -4.77 12.67
N ILE A 162 -16.82 -5.31 13.55
CA ILE A 162 -15.41 -4.88 13.67
C ILE A 162 -14.65 -5.20 12.37
N ALA A 163 -14.82 -6.41 11.83
CA ALA A 163 -14.18 -6.79 10.58
C ALA A 163 -14.62 -5.88 9.41
N LEU A 164 -15.91 -5.57 9.32
CA LEU A 164 -16.43 -4.60 8.34
C LEU A 164 -15.80 -3.22 8.52
N GLY A 165 -15.66 -2.74 9.76
CA GLY A 165 -14.98 -1.47 10.07
C GLY A 165 -13.51 -1.46 9.63
N VAL A 166 -12.77 -2.55 9.84
CA VAL A 166 -11.39 -2.70 9.37
C VAL A 166 -11.33 -2.62 7.83
N THR A 167 -12.23 -3.31 7.13
CA THR A 167 -12.31 -3.26 5.66
C THR A 167 -12.61 -1.85 5.15
N ILE A 168 -13.55 -1.13 5.77
CA ILE A 168 -13.87 0.26 5.39
C ILE A 168 -12.64 1.17 5.57
N ILE A 169 -11.94 1.05 6.70
CA ILE A 169 -10.73 1.82 6.98
C ILE A 169 -9.63 1.49 5.94
N SER A 170 -9.49 0.22 5.57
CA SER A 170 -8.55 -0.23 4.55
C SER A 170 -8.84 0.39 3.18
N ILE A 171 -10.09 0.31 2.70
CA ILE A 171 -10.50 0.92 1.43
C ILE A 171 -10.22 2.42 1.41
N ILE A 172 -10.54 3.13 2.50
CA ILE A 172 -10.28 4.56 2.62
C ILE A 172 -8.77 4.84 2.57
N ALA A 173 -7.97 4.06 3.30
CA ALA A 173 -6.52 4.22 3.34
C ALA A 173 -5.89 3.97 1.96
N ASP A 174 -6.29 2.91 1.27
CA ASP A 174 -5.79 2.57 -0.06
C ASP A 174 -6.22 3.58 -1.13
N THR A 175 -7.43 4.12 -1.02
CA THR A 175 -7.91 5.20 -1.88
C THR A 175 -7.07 6.46 -1.70
N ILE A 176 -6.82 6.85 -0.44
CA ILE A 176 -5.93 7.97 -0.11
C ILE A 176 -4.52 7.66 -0.61
N MET A 177 -4.07 6.42 -0.50
CA MET A 177 -2.73 5.99 -0.87
C MET A 177 -2.48 6.07 -2.36
N CYS A 178 -3.39 5.53 -3.15
CA CYS A 178 -3.40 5.65 -4.59
C CYS A 178 -3.49 7.12 -5.03
N GLY A 179 -4.46 7.87 -4.49
CA GLY A 179 -4.72 9.26 -4.87
C GLY A 179 -3.55 10.20 -4.56
N ILE A 180 -3.05 10.17 -3.32
CA ILE A 180 -1.88 10.97 -2.93
C ILE A 180 -0.64 10.45 -3.65
N GLY A 181 -0.44 9.14 -3.78
CA GLY A 181 0.68 8.55 -4.53
C GLY A 181 0.78 9.08 -5.96
N ILE A 182 -0.32 9.10 -6.72
CA ILE A 182 -0.37 9.68 -8.08
C ILE A 182 0.01 11.16 -8.06
N LEU A 183 -0.45 11.90 -7.05
CA LEU A 183 -0.10 13.31 -6.88
C LEU A 183 1.40 13.49 -6.57
N LEU A 184 2.00 12.62 -5.74
CA LEU A 184 3.44 12.62 -5.46
C LEU A 184 4.24 12.31 -6.72
N VAL A 185 3.82 11.34 -7.52
CA VAL A 185 4.46 11.02 -8.82
C VAL A 185 4.47 12.25 -9.71
N ARG A 186 3.35 12.96 -9.83
CA ARG A 186 3.28 14.18 -10.64
C ARG A 186 4.17 15.31 -10.11
N LEU A 187 4.34 15.41 -8.79
CA LEU A 187 5.23 16.40 -8.16
C LEU A 187 6.71 16.10 -8.45
N VAL A 188 7.09 14.82 -8.48
CA VAL A 188 8.49 14.40 -8.57
C VAL A 188 8.91 14.08 -10.02
N ALA A 189 7.98 13.71 -10.91
CA ALA A 189 8.27 13.36 -12.30
C ALA A 189 9.07 14.43 -13.08
N PRO A 190 8.83 15.75 -12.91
CA PRO A 190 9.64 16.77 -13.56
C PRO A 190 11.09 16.84 -13.05
N MET A 191 11.37 16.30 -11.85
CA MET A 191 12.70 16.36 -11.24
C MET A 191 13.62 15.29 -11.84
N MET A 192 14.86 15.68 -12.19
CA MET A 192 15.93 14.75 -12.59
C MET A 192 15.53 13.77 -13.72
N GLY A 193 14.79 14.26 -14.72
CA GLY A 193 14.36 13.46 -15.87
C GLY A 193 13.45 12.27 -15.52
N GLY A 194 12.73 12.34 -14.39
CA GLY A 194 11.81 11.30 -13.92
C GLY A 194 12.47 10.14 -13.17
N SER A 195 13.80 10.07 -13.12
CA SER A 195 14.53 8.98 -12.45
C SER A 195 14.25 8.90 -10.93
N VAL A 196 13.95 10.04 -10.30
CA VAL A 196 13.63 10.14 -8.86
C VAL A 196 12.15 9.81 -8.57
N ALA A 197 11.30 9.72 -9.61
CA ALA A 197 9.89 9.45 -9.44
C ALA A 197 9.58 7.96 -9.22
N LEU A 198 10.47 7.04 -9.61
CA LEU A 198 10.21 5.60 -9.56
C LEU A 198 9.77 5.08 -8.17
N PRO A 199 10.41 5.45 -7.04
CA PRO A 199 9.93 5.05 -5.72
C PRO A 199 8.47 5.45 -5.46
N TYR A 200 8.08 6.66 -5.87
CA TYR A 200 6.72 7.17 -5.71
C TYR A 200 5.73 6.51 -6.68
N VAL A 201 6.18 6.16 -7.89
CA VAL A 201 5.37 5.37 -8.84
C VAL A 201 5.05 4.01 -8.25
N LEU A 202 6.04 3.35 -7.64
CA LEU A 202 5.87 2.06 -7.02
C LEU A 202 4.99 2.12 -5.76
N VAL A 203 5.09 3.19 -4.96
CA VAL A 203 4.15 3.44 -3.84
C VAL A 203 2.73 3.63 -4.34
N ALA A 204 2.53 4.42 -5.40
CA ALA A 204 1.21 4.65 -6.00
C ALA A 204 0.64 3.35 -6.60
N LEU A 205 1.47 2.55 -7.27
CA LEU A 205 1.10 1.24 -7.78
C LEU A 205 0.68 0.30 -6.64
N GLY A 206 1.46 0.26 -5.55
CA GLY A 206 1.14 -0.53 -4.36
C GLY A 206 -0.24 -0.19 -3.80
N GLY A 207 -0.51 1.09 -3.52
CA GLY A 207 -1.81 1.54 -3.02
C GLY A 207 -2.96 1.29 -4.00
N GLY A 208 -2.75 1.55 -5.30
CA GLY A 208 -3.78 1.29 -6.31
C GLY A 208 -4.11 -0.19 -6.47
N VAL A 209 -3.12 -1.06 -6.30
CA VAL A 209 -3.32 -2.50 -6.38
C VAL A 209 -3.98 -3.06 -5.12
N PHE A 210 -3.61 -2.61 -3.92
CA PHE A 210 -4.33 -3.01 -2.71
C PHE A 210 -5.77 -2.50 -2.68
N LEU A 211 -6.03 -1.31 -3.23
CA LEU A 211 -7.41 -0.85 -3.46
C LEU A 211 -8.20 -1.87 -4.31
N LEU A 212 -7.62 -2.37 -5.40
CA LEU A 212 -8.28 -3.40 -6.20
C LEU A 212 -8.49 -4.69 -5.41
N VAL A 213 -7.52 -5.11 -4.60
CA VAL A 213 -7.65 -6.29 -3.72
C VAL A 213 -8.77 -6.11 -2.71
N ASP A 214 -8.92 -4.93 -2.12
CA ASP A 214 -10.01 -4.63 -1.20
C ASP A 214 -11.37 -4.63 -1.91
N LEU A 215 -11.43 -4.12 -3.14
CA LEU A 215 -12.63 -4.22 -3.98
C LEU A 215 -13.00 -5.68 -4.31
N PHE A 216 -12.00 -6.52 -4.62
CA PHE A 216 -12.24 -7.96 -4.78
C PHE A 216 -12.70 -8.62 -3.48
N SER A 217 -12.13 -8.21 -2.34
CA SER A 217 -12.51 -8.72 -1.02
C SER A 217 -13.99 -8.45 -0.74
N VAL A 218 -14.42 -7.23 -1.04
CA VAL A 218 -15.81 -6.79 -0.97
C VAL A 218 -16.72 -7.61 -1.90
N LEU A 219 -16.35 -7.71 -3.19
CA LEU A 219 -17.17 -8.40 -4.19
C LEU A 219 -17.32 -9.90 -3.91
N GLN A 220 -16.31 -10.53 -3.30
CA GLN A 220 -16.30 -11.95 -2.95
C GLN A 220 -16.70 -12.21 -1.49
N GLN A 221 -17.06 -11.17 -0.74
CA GLN A 221 -17.42 -11.25 0.68
C GLN A 221 -16.37 -11.94 1.57
N VAL A 222 -15.08 -11.74 1.24
CA VAL A 222 -13.95 -12.25 2.03
C VAL A 222 -13.30 -11.11 2.81
N THR A 223 -12.68 -11.43 3.95
CA THR A 223 -12.06 -10.42 4.84
C THR A 223 -10.53 -10.49 4.82
N THR A 224 -9.95 -11.56 4.28
CA THR A 224 -8.50 -11.76 4.22
C THR A 224 -8.07 -12.32 2.88
N GLN A 225 -6.86 -11.95 2.45
CA GLN A 225 -6.31 -12.36 1.14
C GLN A 225 -6.14 -13.88 1.00
N ASP A 226 -5.98 -14.60 2.11
CA ASP A 226 -5.82 -16.05 2.11
C ASP A 226 -7.13 -16.80 1.81
N GLN A 227 -8.26 -16.09 1.80
CA GLN A 227 -9.59 -16.65 1.48
C GLN A 227 -9.95 -16.52 -0.02
N PHE A 228 -9.08 -15.92 -0.84
CA PHE A 228 -9.33 -15.85 -2.27
C PHE A 228 -9.08 -17.19 -2.95
N ASP A 229 -10.12 -17.74 -3.57
CA ASP A 229 -9.99 -18.93 -4.43
C ASP A 229 -9.50 -18.57 -5.85
N ALA A 230 -9.57 -17.30 -6.23
CA ALA A 230 -9.21 -16.82 -7.56
C ALA A 230 -7.73 -16.40 -7.65
N PRO A 231 -7.03 -16.69 -8.77
CA PRO A 231 -5.62 -16.30 -8.94
C PRO A 231 -5.43 -14.79 -9.11
N ILE A 232 -6.45 -14.04 -9.54
CA ILE A 232 -6.32 -12.61 -9.85
C ILE A 232 -6.07 -11.76 -8.58
N PRO A 233 -6.88 -11.83 -7.50
CA PRO A 233 -6.59 -11.08 -6.27
C PRO A 233 -5.24 -11.43 -5.65
N ILE A 234 -4.82 -12.70 -5.75
CA ILE A 234 -3.51 -13.17 -5.28
C ILE A 234 -2.38 -12.52 -6.11
N ALA A 235 -2.53 -12.48 -7.43
CA ALA A 235 -1.60 -11.81 -8.34
C ALA A 235 -1.45 -10.32 -7.98
N LEU A 236 -2.58 -9.65 -7.77
CA LEU A 236 -2.64 -8.25 -7.40
C LEU A 236 -1.94 -8.02 -6.06
N ALA A 237 -2.30 -8.73 -5.00
CA ALA A 237 -1.62 -8.59 -3.71
C ALA A 237 -0.10 -8.75 -3.84
N THR A 238 0.35 -9.73 -4.64
CA THR A 238 1.77 -9.97 -4.92
C THR A 238 2.44 -8.78 -5.62
N ILE A 239 1.78 -8.17 -6.61
CA ILE A 239 2.24 -6.94 -7.26
C ILE A 239 2.39 -5.82 -6.24
N GLY A 240 1.40 -5.63 -5.35
CA GLY A 240 1.41 -4.58 -4.35
C GLY A 240 2.59 -4.69 -3.39
N TRP A 241 2.82 -5.87 -2.83
CA TRP A 241 3.94 -6.11 -1.91
C TRP A 241 5.30 -5.99 -2.59
N ALA A 242 5.44 -6.51 -3.82
CA ALA A 242 6.65 -6.38 -4.61
C ALA A 242 6.94 -4.92 -4.95
N ALA A 243 5.92 -4.14 -5.31
CA ALA A 243 6.06 -2.72 -5.60
C ALA A 243 6.58 -1.94 -4.39
N PHE A 244 6.04 -2.16 -3.19
CA PHE A 244 6.54 -1.51 -1.97
C PHE A 244 7.98 -1.90 -1.62
N THR A 245 8.32 -3.18 -1.76
CA THR A 245 9.69 -3.66 -1.57
C THR A 245 10.65 -2.90 -2.50
N LEU A 246 10.32 -2.83 -3.79
CA LEU A 246 11.13 -2.16 -4.79
C LEU A 246 11.13 -0.64 -4.63
N ALA A 247 10.06 -0.03 -4.10
CA ALA A 247 10.03 1.40 -3.81
C ALA A 247 11.13 1.78 -2.83
N GLY A 248 11.24 1.03 -1.73
CA GLY A 248 12.27 1.26 -0.72
C GLY A 248 13.69 0.99 -1.24
N LEU A 249 13.88 -0.12 -1.97
CA LEU A 249 15.18 -0.43 -2.58
C LEU A 249 15.61 0.62 -3.62
N SER A 250 14.66 1.10 -4.42
CA SER A 250 14.90 2.16 -5.41
C SER A 250 15.29 3.47 -4.72
N GLN A 251 14.55 3.89 -3.69
CA GLN A 251 14.88 5.09 -2.92
C GLN A 251 16.26 5.01 -2.30
N ARG A 252 16.60 3.89 -1.65
CA ARG A 252 17.95 3.68 -1.11
C ARG A 252 19.02 3.77 -2.19
N GLY A 253 18.75 3.19 -3.37
CA GLY A 253 19.65 3.24 -4.52
C GLY A 253 19.88 4.65 -5.04
N ILE A 254 18.89 5.54 -4.94
CA ILE A 254 19.01 6.97 -5.25
C ILE A 254 19.87 7.68 -4.22
N VAL A 255 19.60 7.50 -2.91
CA VAL A 255 20.31 8.21 -1.84
C VAL A 255 21.79 7.82 -1.75
N ARG A 256 22.11 6.53 -1.92
CA ARG A 256 23.51 6.05 -1.83
C ARG A 256 24.29 6.11 -3.14
N GLY A 257 23.62 6.39 -4.25
CA GLY A 257 24.21 6.41 -5.60
C GLY A 257 24.13 7.78 -6.28
N GLY A 258 23.77 8.83 -5.53
CA GLY A 258 24.09 10.21 -5.85
C GLY A 258 25.34 10.61 -5.09
#